data_AF-A0A6J5JGK6-F1
#
_entry.id   AF-A0A6J5JGK6-F1
#
_cell.length_a   1.000
_cell.length_b   1.000
_cell.length_c   1.000
_cell.angle_alpha   90.00
_cell.angle_beta   90.00
_cell.angle_gamma   90.00
#
_symmetry.space_group_name_H-M   'P 1'
#
loop_
_entity.id
_entity.type
_entity.pdbx_description
1 polymer ?
#
loop_
_entity_poly.entity_id
_entity_poly.type
_entity_poly.pdbx_seq_one_letter_code
_entity_poly.pdbx_strand_id
1 'polypeptide(L)'
;MTYSSKRRTLLLAAATAPLALTVAACASRQTAAPDEATAAAVTPAAAGQMLAELERSAGGRLGVCAIDIATGRRVEHRQNERFPFCSTFKAMLSAAVLAQSVDRPALLQQRVTYTRADLVNYSPVSGKHVDDGMTVAALCEATIQYSDNSAANLLMKLLGGPSAVTAYARSIGDDTFRLDRWETELNTALPGDPRDTTTPAAMAASMRVLMVGEALPAAQRAQLVAWMRGNKVGDKRIRAGVPAGWTVGDKTGTGDYGTTNDAGVVWSPSGAPVALAVYYTQARADARAKDDVIASVARIVVRAFG
;
A
#
# COMPACT_ATOMS: atom_id res chain seq x y z
N MET A 1 -38.42 -0.24 45.45
CA MET A 1 -38.91 0.88 46.27
C MET A 1 -37.70 1.40 47.05
N THR A 2 -37.10 2.58 46.80
CA THR A 2 -37.58 3.98 46.81
C THR A 2 -37.79 4.57 48.21
N TYR A 3 -37.30 5.81 48.41
CA TYR A 3 -37.39 6.69 49.60
C TYR A 3 -36.57 6.31 50.85
N SER A 4 -36.12 7.25 51.72
CA SER A 4 -35.75 8.67 51.51
C SER A 4 -35.00 9.27 52.73
N SER A 5 -34.33 10.40 52.51
CA SER A 5 -33.57 11.22 53.48
C SER A 5 -34.41 11.88 54.60
N LYS A 6 -33.86 11.85 55.82
CA LYS A 6 -34.04 12.82 56.94
C LYS A 6 -32.77 12.78 57.82
N ARG A 7 -32.35 13.79 58.60
CA ARG A 7 -32.26 15.28 58.49
C ARG A 7 -31.72 15.79 59.85
N ARG A 8 -30.94 16.89 59.89
CA ARG A 8 -30.42 17.60 61.11
C ARG A 8 -29.31 16.82 61.87
N THR A 9 -28.38 17.43 62.62
CA THR A 9 -28.09 18.84 63.05
C THR A 9 -26.53 19.01 63.11
N LEU A 10 -25.83 20.06 63.59
CA LEU A 10 -26.17 21.23 64.43
C LEU A 10 -25.61 22.57 63.84
N LEU A 11 -24.76 23.32 64.58
CA LEU A 11 -24.32 24.69 64.27
C LEU A 11 -22.85 24.97 64.63
N LEU A 12 -22.38 26.11 64.11
CA LEU A 12 -21.10 26.82 64.25
C LEU A 12 -20.37 26.77 65.60
N ALA A 13 -19.04 26.85 65.50
CA ALA A 13 -18.22 27.80 66.26
C ALA A 13 -17.05 28.28 65.38
N ALA A 14 -16.54 29.49 65.57
CA ALA A 14 -15.41 30.05 64.81
C ALA A 14 -14.35 30.63 65.74
N ALA A 15 -13.06 30.42 65.40
CA ALA A 15 -11.93 31.04 66.07
C ALA A 15 -10.79 31.25 65.05
N THR A 16 -10.33 32.49 64.91
CA THR A 16 -9.26 32.89 63.97
C THR A 16 -7.92 33.01 64.69
N ALA A 17 -6.87 32.38 64.17
CA ALA A 17 -5.49 32.64 64.56
C ALA A 17 -4.59 32.61 63.31
N PRO A 18 -3.75 33.64 63.05
CA PRO A 18 -2.89 33.67 61.88
C PRO A 18 -1.59 32.88 62.13
N LEU A 19 -1.38 31.78 61.40
CA LEU A 19 -0.06 31.15 61.29
C LEU A 19 0.69 31.73 60.09
N ALA A 20 1.83 32.36 60.35
CA ALA A 20 2.78 32.73 59.30
C ALA A 20 3.49 31.46 58.80
N LEU A 21 3.26 31.11 57.52
CA LEU A 21 3.87 29.94 56.87
C LEU A 21 4.95 30.38 55.88
N THR A 22 6.20 30.37 56.34
CA THR A 22 7.40 30.51 55.50
C THR A 22 7.66 29.23 54.70
N VAL A 23 6.88 29.02 53.63
CA VAL A 23 7.11 27.92 52.70
C VAL A 23 8.28 28.25 51.78
N ALA A 24 9.38 27.52 51.92
CA ALA A 24 10.55 27.66 51.05
C ALA A 24 10.20 27.30 49.60
N ALA A 25 10.68 28.09 48.65
CA ALA A 25 10.49 27.85 47.23
C ALA A 25 11.34 26.66 46.75
N CYS A 26 10.86 25.45 46.99
CA CYS A 26 11.39 24.22 46.41
C CYS A 26 11.16 24.26 44.89
N ALA A 27 12.12 24.81 44.15
CA ALA A 27 12.13 24.80 42.70
C ALA A 27 12.26 23.35 42.19
N SER A 28 11.13 22.70 42.00
CA SER A 28 11.03 21.42 41.32
C SER A 28 11.60 21.58 39.91
N ARG A 29 12.81 21.04 39.70
CA ARG A 29 13.36 20.86 38.35
C ARG A 29 12.46 19.89 37.63
N GLN A 30 11.49 20.44 36.91
CA GLN A 30 10.60 19.70 36.03
C GLN A 30 11.49 19.15 34.90
N THR A 31 11.95 17.91 35.08
CA THR A 31 12.65 17.17 34.04
C THR A 31 11.69 17.02 32.89
N ALA A 32 11.89 17.84 31.85
CA ALA A 32 11.19 17.64 30.60
C ALA A 32 11.38 16.17 30.19
N ALA A 33 10.28 15.52 29.76
CA ALA A 33 10.42 14.29 29.01
C ALA A 33 11.38 14.57 27.83
N PRO A 34 12.21 13.60 27.40
CA PRO A 34 13.01 13.79 26.21
C PRO A 34 12.06 14.17 25.08
N ASP A 35 12.28 15.35 24.52
CA ASP A 35 11.62 15.81 23.30
C ASP A 35 11.74 14.71 22.25
N GLU A 36 10.69 14.44 21.47
CA GLU A 36 10.74 13.39 20.44
C GLU A 36 11.68 13.87 19.32
N ALA A 37 12.97 13.62 19.55
CA ALA A 37 14.06 14.26 18.85
C ALA A 37 13.86 14.14 17.34
N THR A 38 13.59 15.28 16.71
CA THR A 38 13.03 15.37 15.36
C THR A 38 13.97 14.66 14.40
N ALA A 39 13.62 13.43 14.03
CA ALA A 39 14.60 12.46 13.56
C ALA A 39 15.23 12.95 12.26
N ALA A 40 16.50 13.39 12.34
CA ALA A 40 17.12 14.29 11.38
C ALA A 40 16.80 13.89 9.93
N ALA A 41 16.17 14.83 9.21
CA ALA A 41 15.55 14.58 7.90
C ALA A 41 16.57 13.95 6.94
N VAL A 42 16.27 12.75 6.45
CA VAL A 42 17.21 11.95 5.67
C VAL A 42 17.28 12.56 4.26
N THR A 43 18.47 12.96 3.82
CA THR A 43 18.62 13.44 2.45
C THR A 43 18.35 12.28 1.47
N PRO A 44 17.80 12.52 0.26
CA PRO A 44 17.53 11.43 -0.67
C PRO A 44 18.78 10.61 -1.05
N ALA A 45 19.96 11.23 -1.03
CA ALA A 45 21.24 10.55 -1.21
C ALA A 45 21.58 9.59 -0.05
N ALA A 46 21.38 10.02 1.21
CA ALA A 46 21.55 9.17 2.38
C ALA A 46 20.52 8.03 2.41
N ALA A 47 19.27 8.30 1.98
CA ALA A 47 18.25 7.26 1.81
C ALA A 47 18.68 6.20 0.79
N GLY A 48 19.23 6.60 -0.37
CA GLY A 48 19.80 5.67 -1.35
C GLY A 48 20.93 4.78 -0.79
N GLN A 49 21.82 5.35 0.03
CA GLN A 49 22.85 4.57 0.74
C GLN A 49 22.25 3.55 1.72
N MET A 50 21.22 3.92 2.48
CA MET A 50 20.51 3.01 3.37
C MET A 50 19.81 1.86 2.61
N LEU A 51 19.31 2.11 1.40
CA LEU A 51 18.72 1.08 0.53
C LEU A 51 19.75 0.09 0.00
N ALA A 52 20.94 0.57 -0.38
CA ALA A 52 22.05 -0.28 -0.81
C ALA A 52 22.61 -1.16 0.34
N GLU A 53 22.54 -0.68 1.59
CA GLU A 53 22.85 -1.48 2.78
C GLU A 53 21.76 -2.52 3.09
N LEU A 54 20.50 -2.13 2.96
CA LEU A 54 19.34 -3.01 3.13
C LEU A 54 19.35 -4.16 2.11
N GLU A 55 19.71 -3.91 0.85
CA GLU A 55 19.88 -4.98 -0.15
C GLU A 55 20.94 -6.01 0.28
N ARG A 56 22.12 -5.52 0.67
CA ARG A 56 23.28 -6.37 1.00
C ARG A 56 23.03 -7.23 2.23
N SER A 57 22.42 -6.65 3.26
CA SER A 57 22.01 -7.35 4.48
C SER A 57 20.81 -8.29 4.27
N ALA A 58 19.89 -7.96 3.36
CA ALA A 58 18.79 -8.85 2.98
C ALA A 58 19.25 -10.06 2.15
N GLY A 59 20.38 -9.99 1.43
CA GLY A 59 20.90 -11.10 0.62
C GLY A 59 20.07 -11.42 -0.62
N GLY A 60 19.53 -10.38 -1.27
CA GLY A 60 18.78 -10.49 -2.53
C GLY A 60 19.03 -9.28 -3.43
N ARG A 61 18.10 -8.99 -4.34
CA ARG A 61 18.13 -7.80 -5.20
C ARG A 61 16.92 -6.92 -4.89
N LEU A 62 17.14 -5.63 -4.66
CA LEU A 62 16.13 -4.68 -4.20
C LEU A 62 15.96 -3.54 -5.21
N GLY A 63 14.74 -3.32 -5.68
CA GLY A 63 14.36 -2.21 -6.55
C GLY A 63 13.40 -1.27 -5.84
N VAL A 64 13.71 0.03 -5.83
CA VAL A 64 12.93 1.08 -5.18
C VAL A 64 12.83 2.30 -6.09
N CYS A 65 11.63 2.84 -6.22
CA CYS A 65 11.42 4.23 -6.59
C CYS A 65 10.33 4.82 -5.68
N ALA A 66 10.65 5.94 -5.04
CA ALA A 66 9.71 6.74 -4.28
C ALA A 66 9.72 8.16 -4.83
N ILE A 67 8.56 8.73 -5.10
CA ILE A 67 8.37 10.05 -5.72
C ILE A 67 7.46 10.89 -4.81
N ASP A 68 8.02 11.91 -4.18
CA ASP A 68 7.25 13.01 -3.60
C ASP A 68 6.55 13.74 -4.76
N ILE A 69 5.22 13.69 -4.77
CA ILE A 69 4.43 14.19 -5.89
C ILE A 69 4.33 15.73 -5.88
N ALA A 70 4.49 16.36 -4.71
CA ALA A 70 4.40 17.81 -4.56
C ALA A 70 5.69 18.52 -4.97
N THR A 71 6.86 17.95 -4.64
CA THR A 71 8.16 18.56 -4.97
C THR A 71 8.90 17.90 -6.15
N GLY A 72 8.46 16.71 -6.58
CA GLY A 72 9.17 15.89 -7.56
C GLY A 72 10.46 15.24 -7.05
N ARG A 73 10.80 15.40 -5.76
CA ARG A 73 11.96 14.74 -5.13
C ARG A 73 11.81 13.21 -5.17
N ARG A 74 12.95 12.52 -5.32
CA ARG A 74 13.01 11.07 -5.57
C ARG A 74 13.97 10.38 -4.62
N VAL A 75 13.59 9.19 -4.13
CA VAL A 75 14.48 8.22 -3.48
C VAL A 75 14.49 6.95 -4.33
N GLU A 76 15.66 6.53 -4.78
CA GLU A 76 15.79 5.51 -5.83
C GLU A 76 16.96 4.56 -5.56
N HIS A 77 16.75 3.28 -5.89
CA HIS A 77 17.78 2.23 -5.85
C HIS A 77 17.38 1.13 -6.85
N ARG A 78 18.27 0.78 -7.80
CA ARG A 78 17.97 -0.10 -8.96
C ARG A 78 16.65 0.21 -9.68
N GLN A 79 16.25 1.49 -9.72
CA GLN A 79 14.92 1.93 -10.12
C GLN A 79 14.55 1.62 -11.57
N ASN A 80 15.56 1.42 -12.44
CA ASN A 80 15.41 1.10 -13.85
C ASN A 80 15.64 -0.39 -14.19
N GLU A 81 15.95 -1.23 -13.20
CA GLU A 81 16.04 -2.68 -13.41
C GLU A 81 14.65 -3.34 -13.42
N ARG A 82 14.48 -4.40 -14.21
CA ARG A 82 13.24 -5.17 -14.23
C ARG A 82 13.12 -6.10 -13.02
N PHE A 83 11.89 -6.22 -12.51
CA PHE A 83 11.51 -7.17 -11.47
C PHE A 83 10.17 -7.84 -11.86
N PRO A 84 9.99 -9.14 -11.60
CA PRO A 84 8.69 -9.80 -11.75
C PRO A 84 7.69 -9.11 -10.83
N PHE A 85 6.55 -8.66 -11.34
CA PHE A 85 5.64 -7.89 -10.51
C PHE A 85 4.80 -8.76 -9.56
N CYS A 86 4.59 -10.04 -9.91
CA CYS A 86 3.58 -10.89 -9.28
C CYS A 86 2.25 -10.12 -9.16
N SER A 87 1.44 -10.39 -8.13
CA SER A 87 0.14 -9.72 -7.93
C SER A 87 0.11 -8.17 -7.81
N THR A 88 1.20 -7.39 -7.92
CA THR A 88 1.08 -5.91 -7.99
C THR A 88 0.42 -5.44 -9.30
N PHE A 89 0.48 -6.24 -10.38
CA PHE A 89 -0.17 -5.93 -11.67
C PHE A 89 -1.68 -5.68 -11.52
N LYS A 90 -2.30 -6.24 -10.48
CA LYS A 90 -3.73 -6.15 -10.19
C LYS A 90 -4.21 -4.71 -9.99
N ALA A 91 -3.32 -3.79 -9.59
CA ALA A 91 -3.60 -2.35 -9.56
C ALA A 91 -3.82 -1.77 -10.98
N MET A 92 -2.96 -2.14 -11.94
CA MET A 92 -3.10 -1.76 -13.36
C MET A 92 -4.34 -2.41 -14.00
N LEU A 93 -4.64 -3.66 -13.65
CA LEU A 93 -5.83 -4.38 -14.09
C LEU A 93 -7.13 -3.69 -13.66
N SER A 94 -7.32 -3.41 -12.37
CA SER A 94 -8.52 -2.73 -11.89
C SER A 94 -8.61 -1.28 -12.39
N ALA A 95 -7.48 -0.61 -12.62
CA ALA A 95 -7.45 0.69 -13.29
C ALA A 95 -7.92 0.62 -14.75
N ALA A 96 -7.50 -0.39 -15.53
CA ALA A 96 -7.97 -0.60 -16.91
C ALA A 96 -9.48 -0.86 -16.98
N VAL A 97 -10.04 -1.61 -16.02
CA VAL A 97 -11.48 -1.83 -15.89
C VAL A 97 -12.23 -0.54 -15.53
N LEU A 98 -11.66 0.29 -14.65
CA LEU A 98 -12.21 1.60 -14.32
C LEU A 98 -12.15 2.57 -15.51
N ALA A 99 -11.09 2.54 -16.32
CA ALA A 99 -11.03 3.34 -17.55
C ALA A 99 -12.14 2.93 -18.53
N GLN A 100 -12.33 1.62 -18.77
CA GLN A 100 -13.45 1.16 -19.60
C GLN A 100 -14.85 1.49 -19.05
N SER A 101 -15.00 1.73 -17.73
CA SER A 101 -16.30 2.07 -17.14
C SER A 101 -16.77 3.49 -17.46
N VAL A 102 -15.89 4.36 -17.94
CA VAL A 102 -16.22 5.73 -18.37
C VAL A 102 -17.18 5.69 -19.56
N ASP A 103 -16.83 4.95 -20.61
CA ASP A 103 -17.65 4.79 -21.82
C ASP A 103 -18.70 3.67 -21.69
N ARG A 104 -18.63 2.87 -20.62
CA ARG A 104 -19.52 1.74 -20.33
C ARG A 104 -20.11 1.89 -18.92
N PRO A 105 -21.07 2.81 -18.69
CA PRO A 105 -21.52 3.18 -17.34
C PRO A 105 -22.14 2.02 -16.52
N ALA A 106 -22.64 0.97 -17.18
CA ALA A 106 -23.16 -0.24 -16.53
C ALA A 106 -22.11 -1.34 -16.27
N LEU A 107 -20.85 -1.14 -16.68
CA LEU A 107 -19.80 -2.16 -16.63
C LEU A 107 -19.53 -2.65 -15.21
N LEU A 108 -19.46 -1.75 -14.24
CA LEU A 108 -19.12 -2.08 -12.85
C LEU A 108 -20.23 -2.89 -12.14
N GLN A 109 -21.48 -2.73 -12.58
CA GLN A 109 -22.65 -3.43 -12.07
C GLN A 109 -22.94 -4.72 -12.85
N GLN A 110 -22.34 -4.91 -14.03
CA GLN A 110 -22.46 -6.14 -14.82
C GLN A 110 -22.06 -7.34 -13.96
N ARG A 111 -22.94 -8.34 -13.88
CA ARG A 111 -22.66 -9.63 -13.23
C ARG A 111 -21.89 -10.53 -14.19
N VAL A 112 -20.81 -11.10 -13.70
CA VAL A 112 -20.00 -12.15 -14.34
C VAL A 112 -20.29 -13.45 -13.61
N THR A 113 -20.90 -14.41 -14.31
CA THR A 113 -21.01 -15.80 -13.87
C THR A 113 -19.80 -16.60 -14.34
N TYR A 114 -19.41 -17.61 -13.58
CA TYR A 114 -18.24 -18.44 -13.83
C TYR A 114 -18.40 -19.79 -13.12
N THR A 115 -17.56 -20.76 -13.47
CA THR A 115 -17.69 -22.13 -12.98
C THR A 115 -16.57 -22.50 -12.01
N ARG A 116 -16.65 -23.69 -11.40
CA ARG A 116 -15.54 -24.26 -10.62
C ARG A 116 -14.30 -24.55 -11.48
N ALA A 117 -14.42 -24.59 -12.81
CA ALA A 117 -13.29 -24.75 -13.73
C ALA A 117 -12.62 -23.42 -14.10
N ASP A 118 -13.26 -22.27 -13.84
CA ASP A 118 -12.62 -20.95 -13.92
C ASP A 118 -11.83 -20.62 -12.64
N LEU A 119 -11.88 -21.47 -11.60
CA LEU A 119 -11.17 -21.26 -10.34
C LEU A 119 -9.73 -21.77 -10.39
N VAL A 120 -8.79 -20.88 -10.08
CA VAL A 120 -7.36 -21.17 -9.87
C VAL A 120 -6.98 -21.09 -8.38
N ASN A 121 -5.75 -21.51 -8.05
CA ASN A 121 -5.20 -21.44 -6.69
C ASN A 121 -5.28 -20.01 -6.11
N TYR A 122 -5.55 -19.90 -4.81
CA TYR A 122 -5.72 -18.65 -4.06
C TYR A 122 -6.87 -17.76 -4.59
N SER A 123 -8.09 -18.21 -4.32
CA SER A 123 -9.35 -17.55 -4.73
C SER A 123 -10.29 -17.33 -3.52
N PRO A 124 -9.86 -16.53 -2.52
CA PRO A 124 -10.52 -16.44 -1.20
C PRO A 124 -11.88 -15.73 -1.20
N VAL A 125 -12.26 -15.03 -2.28
CA VAL A 125 -13.56 -14.38 -2.43
C VAL A 125 -14.35 -15.04 -3.57
N SER A 126 -13.76 -15.14 -4.76
CA SER A 126 -14.45 -15.70 -5.94
C SER A 126 -14.85 -17.18 -5.75
N GLY A 127 -14.03 -17.96 -5.03
CA GLY A 127 -14.37 -19.35 -4.68
C GLY A 127 -15.64 -19.52 -3.83
N LYS A 128 -16.20 -18.43 -3.27
CA LYS A 128 -17.45 -18.41 -2.50
C LYS A 128 -18.68 -17.98 -3.32
N HIS A 129 -18.48 -17.51 -4.56
CA HIS A 129 -19.52 -16.89 -5.38
C HIS A 129 -19.63 -17.54 -6.78
N VAL A 130 -19.26 -18.82 -6.89
CA VAL A 130 -19.40 -19.58 -8.15
C VAL A 130 -20.86 -19.68 -8.57
N ASP A 131 -21.74 -20.01 -7.62
CA ASP A 131 -23.15 -20.30 -7.92
C ASP A 131 -23.96 -19.02 -8.19
N ASP A 132 -23.58 -17.88 -7.59
CA ASP A 132 -24.20 -16.55 -7.81
C ASP A 132 -23.56 -15.73 -8.94
N GLY A 133 -22.26 -15.94 -9.20
CA GLY A 133 -21.39 -14.95 -9.87
C GLY A 133 -21.12 -13.70 -9.02
N MET A 134 -20.32 -12.77 -9.57
CA MET A 134 -19.95 -11.50 -8.92
C MET A 134 -20.13 -10.32 -9.88
N THR A 135 -20.32 -9.10 -9.37
CA THR A 135 -20.25 -7.90 -10.22
C THR A 135 -18.79 -7.58 -10.56
N VAL A 136 -18.56 -6.90 -11.69
CA VAL A 136 -17.22 -6.44 -12.08
C VAL A 136 -16.57 -5.57 -10.99
N ALA A 137 -17.33 -4.72 -10.30
CA ALA A 137 -16.85 -3.97 -9.15
C ALA A 137 -16.37 -4.88 -8.00
N ALA A 138 -17.14 -5.92 -7.65
CA ALA A 138 -16.76 -6.88 -6.61
C ALA A 138 -15.56 -7.75 -7.02
N LEU A 139 -15.42 -8.07 -8.31
CA LEU A 139 -14.21 -8.72 -8.84
C LEU A 139 -12.99 -7.81 -8.74
N CYS A 140 -13.10 -6.51 -9.07
CA CYS A 140 -12.03 -5.54 -8.88
C CYS A 140 -11.65 -5.39 -7.40
N GLU A 141 -12.64 -5.35 -6.50
CA GLU A 141 -12.39 -5.28 -5.06
C GLU A 141 -11.68 -6.54 -4.53
N ALA A 142 -12.11 -7.74 -4.92
CA ALA A 142 -11.45 -8.99 -4.57
C ALA A 142 -10.00 -9.06 -5.12
N THR A 143 -9.83 -8.63 -6.36
CA THR A 143 -8.55 -8.55 -7.09
C THR A 143 -7.55 -7.62 -6.41
N ILE A 144 -8.01 -6.48 -5.86
CA ILE A 144 -7.16 -5.58 -5.07
C ILE A 144 -7.00 -6.08 -3.64
N GLN A 145 -8.08 -6.13 -2.86
CA GLN A 145 -8.03 -6.22 -1.40
C GLN A 145 -7.62 -7.59 -0.87
N TYR A 146 -7.98 -8.64 -1.59
CA TYR A 146 -7.69 -10.03 -1.23
C TYR A 146 -6.73 -10.69 -2.21
N SER A 147 -6.24 -9.94 -3.21
CA SER A 147 -5.33 -10.44 -4.26
C SER A 147 -5.87 -11.65 -5.03
N ASP A 148 -7.20 -11.81 -5.10
CA ASP A 148 -7.89 -13.00 -5.61
C ASP A 148 -7.52 -13.32 -7.06
N ASN A 149 -7.02 -14.54 -7.31
CA ASN A 149 -6.45 -14.91 -8.61
C ASN A 149 -7.50 -15.17 -9.69
N SER A 150 -8.60 -15.86 -9.34
CA SER A 150 -9.66 -16.12 -10.32
C SER A 150 -10.41 -14.83 -10.67
N ALA A 151 -10.61 -13.93 -9.70
CA ALA A 151 -11.17 -12.62 -9.98
C ALA A 151 -10.29 -11.84 -10.98
N ALA A 152 -8.97 -11.88 -10.82
CA ALA A 152 -8.05 -11.24 -11.75
C ALA A 152 -8.10 -11.87 -13.16
N ASN A 153 -8.17 -13.20 -13.27
CA ASN A 153 -8.35 -13.88 -14.56
C ASN A 153 -9.69 -13.53 -15.23
N LEU A 154 -10.79 -13.45 -14.48
CA LEU A 154 -12.09 -13.06 -15.01
C LEU A 154 -12.10 -11.62 -15.52
N LEU A 155 -11.43 -10.69 -14.82
CA LEU A 155 -11.26 -9.31 -15.29
C LEU A 155 -10.34 -9.22 -16.51
N MET A 156 -9.24 -9.97 -16.57
CA MET A 156 -8.41 -10.04 -17.78
C MET A 156 -9.20 -10.57 -18.97
N LYS A 157 -10.00 -11.63 -18.79
CA LYS A 157 -10.90 -12.20 -19.80
C LYS A 157 -11.94 -11.17 -20.30
N LEU A 158 -12.45 -10.32 -19.40
CA LEU A 158 -13.36 -9.21 -19.72
C LEU A 158 -12.69 -8.07 -20.52
N LEU A 159 -11.40 -7.81 -20.30
CA LEU A 159 -10.63 -6.78 -21.03
C LEU A 159 -10.07 -7.24 -22.38
N GLY A 160 -9.98 -8.55 -22.62
CA GLY A 160 -9.30 -9.12 -23.81
C GLY A 160 -7.93 -9.76 -23.55
N GLY A 161 -7.54 -9.93 -22.28
CA GLY A 161 -6.38 -10.70 -21.83
C GLY A 161 -5.18 -9.86 -21.33
N PRO A 162 -4.05 -10.52 -21.01
CA PRO A 162 -2.79 -9.90 -20.55
C PRO A 162 -2.32 -8.68 -21.39
N SER A 163 -2.44 -8.80 -22.71
CA SER A 163 -2.08 -7.74 -23.67
C SER A 163 -2.96 -6.48 -23.53
N ALA A 164 -4.23 -6.60 -23.14
CA ALA A 164 -5.11 -5.45 -22.94
C ALA A 164 -4.72 -4.62 -21.71
N VAL A 165 -4.27 -5.27 -20.62
CA VAL A 165 -3.71 -4.58 -19.44
C VAL A 165 -2.40 -3.88 -19.80
N THR A 166 -1.56 -4.51 -20.63
CA THR A 166 -0.34 -3.89 -21.16
C THR A 166 -0.64 -2.71 -22.07
N ALA A 167 -1.65 -2.80 -22.93
CA ALA A 167 -2.10 -1.70 -23.78
C ALA A 167 -2.65 -0.52 -22.95
N TYR A 168 -3.38 -0.78 -21.86
CA TYR A 168 -3.79 0.26 -20.93
C TYR A 168 -2.59 0.94 -20.26
N ALA A 169 -1.58 0.18 -19.83
CA ALA A 169 -0.34 0.74 -19.29
C ALA A 169 0.35 1.69 -20.30
N ARG A 170 0.41 1.31 -21.59
CA ARG A 170 0.89 2.22 -22.65
C ARG A 170 0.04 3.48 -22.78
N SER A 171 -1.30 3.36 -22.71
CA SER A 171 -2.19 4.52 -22.85
C SER A 171 -2.02 5.58 -21.74
N ILE A 172 -1.47 5.21 -20.58
CA ILE A 172 -1.15 6.13 -19.48
C ILE A 172 0.34 6.54 -19.43
N GLY A 173 1.14 6.18 -20.44
CA GLY A 173 2.55 6.54 -20.57
C GLY A 173 3.55 5.59 -19.90
N ASP A 174 3.16 4.36 -19.53
CA ASP A 174 4.07 3.33 -19.05
C ASP A 174 4.50 2.40 -20.20
N ASP A 175 5.65 2.71 -20.80
CA ASP A 175 6.27 1.89 -21.86
C ASP A 175 6.99 0.64 -21.35
N THR A 176 7.07 0.46 -20.03
CA THR A 176 7.95 -0.52 -19.38
C THR A 176 7.21 -1.74 -18.85
N PHE A 177 6.04 -1.54 -18.24
CA PHE A 177 5.15 -2.60 -17.78
C PHE A 177 4.82 -3.58 -18.92
N ARG A 178 4.88 -4.89 -18.65
CA ARG A 178 4.36 -5.91 -19.55
C ARG A 178 3.75 -7.05 -18.76
N LEU A 179 2.53 -7.43 -19.13
CA LEU A 179 1.79 -8.58 -18.63
C LEU A 179 1.59 -9.54 -19.81
N ASP A 180 2.18 -10.72 -19.69
CA ASP A 180 2.38 -11.69 -20.75
C ASP A 180 1.60 -12.99 -20.49
N ARG A 181 1.32 -13.30 -19.22
CA ARG A 181 0.64 -14.52 -18.75
C ARG A 181 -0.55 -14.24 -17.83
N TRP A 182 -1.28 -15.29 -17.52
CA TRP A 182 -2.44 -15.30 -16.62
C TRP A 182 -2.02 -15.66 -15.19
N GLU A 183 -2.95 -15.55 -14.23
CA GLU A 183 -2.76 -16.22 -12.95
C GLU A 183 -2.96 -17.74 -13.16
N THR A 184 -2.03 -18.61 -12.74
CA THR A 184 -0.93 -18.36 -11.79
C THR A 184 0.47 -18.25 -12.41
N GLU A 185 0.61 -18.47 -13.71
CA GLU A 185 1.90 -18.68 -14.39
C GLU A 185 2.79 -17.43 -14.40
N LEU A 186 2.20 -16.24 -14.28
CA LEU A 186 2.90 -14.96 -14.17
C LEU A 186 3.78 -14.83 -12.91
N ASN A 187 3.56 -15.65 -11.86
CA ASN A 187 4.31 -15.55 -10.60
C ASN A 187 5.63 -16.35 -10.56
N THR A 188 5.95 -17.06 -11.65
CA THR A 188 7.14 -17.93 -11.77
C THR A 188 8.49 -17.23 -11.59
N ALA A 189 8.52 -15.89 -11.69
CA ALA A 189 9.61 -15.01 -11.26
C ALA A 189 11.04 -15.41 -11.71
N LEU A 190 11.16 -16.13 -12.83
CA LEU A 190 12.40 -16.75 -13.29
C LEU A 190 13.54 -15.72 -13.46
N PRO A 191 14.73 -15.94 -12.86
CA PRO A 191 15.85 -15.02 -13.00
C PRO A 191 16.21 -14.74 -14.47
N GLY A 192 16.07 -13.49 -14.89
CA GLY A 192 16.35 -13.02 -16.26
C GLY A 192 15.17 -13.08 -17.24
N ASP A 193 14.03 -13.66 -16.86
CA ASP A 193 12.81 -13.64 -17.69
C ASP A 193 12.20 -12.22 -17.70
N PRO A 194 12.04 -11.57 -18.88
CA PRO A 194 11.44 -10.25 -18.97
C PRO A 194 9.91 -10.26 -18.88
N ARG A 195 9.25 -11.44 -18.96
CA ARG A 195 7.78 -11.53 -18.94
C ARG A 195 7.20 -11.21 -17.58
N ASP A 196 6.06 -10.55 -17.56
CA ASP A 196 5.34 -10.20 -16.32
C ASP A 196 6.17 -9.32 -15.37
N THR A 197 6.92 -8.37 -15.96
CA THR A 197 7.83 -7.47 -15.24
C THR A 197 7.49 -6.00 -15.46
N THR A 198 7.92 -5.19 -14.50
CA THR A 198 8.04 -3.73 -14.61
C THR A 198 9.37 -3.29 -14.00
N THR A 199 9.66 -1.98 -14.00
CA THR A 199 10.71 -1.39 -13.17
C THR A 199 10.09 -0.61 -12.01
N PRO A 200 10.79 -0.43 -10.87
CA PRO A 200 10.30 0.40 -9.78
C PRO A 200 9.93 1.82 -10.22
N ALA A 201 10.73 2.45 -11.10
CA ALA A 201 10.46 3.79 -11.61
C ALA A 201 9.18 3.86 -12.46
N ALA A 202 8.94 2.88 -13.32
CA ALA A 202 7.73 2.81 -14.12
C ALA A 202 6.48 2.60 -13.26
N MET A 203 6.52 1.63 -12.33
CA MET A 203 5.38 1.39 -11.43
C MET A 203 5.10 2.59 -10.51
N ALA A 204 6.12 3.27 -9.97
CA ALA A 204 5.91 4.47 -9.16
C ALA A 204 5.30 5.63 -9.98
N ALA A 205 5.72 5.79 -11.24
CA ALA A 205 5.12 6.75 -12.16
C ALA A 205 3.65 6.40 -12.48
N SER A 206 3.35 5.12 -12.71
CA SER A 206 1.99 4.60 -12.92
C SER A 206 1.09 4.80 -11.70
N MET A 207 1.55 4.46 -10.49
CA MET A 207 0.80 4.70 -9.25
C MET A 207 0.52 6.19 -9.04
N ARG A 208 1.49 7.08 -9.31
CA ARG A 208 1.31 8.55 -9.27
C ARG A 208 0.16 9.01 -10.18
N VAL A 209 0.15 8.61 -11.45
CA VAL A 209 -0.86 9.10 -12.41
C VAL A 209 -2.23 8.45 -12.22
N LEU A 210 -2.29 7.21 -11.73
CA LEU A 210 -3.54 6.49 -11.47
C LEU A 210 -4.25 6.89 -10.18
N MET A 211 -3.50 7.20 -9.12
CA MET A 211 -4.06 7.42 -7.77
C MET A 211 -4.10 8.89 -7.35
N VAL A 212 -3.35 9.77 -8.01
CA VAL A 212 -3.28 11.21 -7.68
C VAL A 212 -3.46 12.10 -8.92
N GLY A 213 -2.81 11.77 -10.03
CA GLY A 213 -2.95 12.46 -11.32
C GLY A 213 -4.22 12.12 -12.10
N GLU A 214 -4.30 12.59 -13.35
CA GLU A 214 -5.53 12.55 -14.17
C GLU A 214 -5.62 11.36 -15.16
N ALA A 215 -4.91 10.24 -14.92
CA ALA A 215 -5.03 9.06 -15.80
C ALA A 215 -6.36 8.28 -15.63
N LEU A 216 -7.14 8.64 -14.61
CA LEU A 216 -8.53 8.22 -14.41
C LEU A 216 -9.35 9.46 -13.99
N PRO A 217 -10.59 9.65 -14.50
CA PRO A 217 -11.49 10.70 -14.02
C PRO A 217 -11.73 10.59 -12.50
N ALA A 218 -12.09 11.70 -11.86
CA ALA A 218 -12.09 11.83 -10.40
C ALA A 218 -12.88 10.72 -9.66
N ALA A 219 -14.03 10.28 -10.19
CA ALA A 219 -14.83 9.20 -9.57
C ALA A 219 -14.13 7.83 -9.65
N GLN A 220 -13.62 7.47 -10.83
CA GLN A 220 -12.83 6.27 -11.06
C GLN A 220 -11.55 6.26 -10.21
N ARG A 221 -10.85 7.40 -10.15
CA ARG A 221 -9.66 7.60 -9.32
C ARG A 221 -9.95 7.42 -7.84
N ALA A 222 -11.02 8.03 -7.34
CA ALA A 222 -11.48 7.85 -5.96
C ALA A 222 -11.81 6.39 -5.65
N GLN A 223 -12.46 5.66 -6.59
CA GLN A 223 -12.78 4.25 -6.42
C GLN A 223 -11.54 3.34 -6.39
N LEU A 224 -10.54 3.62 -7.23
CA LEU A 224 -9.24 2.92 -7.19
C LEU A 224 -8.53 3.17 -5.86
N VAL A 225 -8.45 4.43 -5.42
CA VAL A 225 -7.86 4.80 -4.13
C VAL A 225 -8.59 4.15 -2.95
N ALA A 226 -9.92 4.05 -3.00
CA ALA A 226 -10.70 3.35 -1.98
C ALA A 226 -10.37 1.85 -1.92
N TRP A 227 -10.30 1.15 -3.05
CA TRP A 227 -9.92 -0.26 -3.08
C TRP A 227 -8.47 -0.49 -2.61
N MET A 228 -7.52 0.34 -3.06
CA MET A 228 -6.11 0.27 -2.68
C MET A 228 -5.91 0.54 -1.17
N ARG A 229 -6.61 1.54 -0.60
CA ARG A 229 -6.63 1.78 0.85
C ARG A 229 -7.28 0.62 1.61
N GLY A 230 -8.26 -0.03 1.00
CA GLY A 230 -8.94 -1.21 1.53
C GLY A 230 -8.10 -2.48 1.60
N ASN A 231 -6.86 -2.54 1.10
CA ASN A 231 -6.06 -3.77 1.04
C ASN A 231 -5.97 -4.52 2.39
N LYS A 232 -6.21 -5.84 2.37
CA LYS A 232 -6.17 -6.74 3.55
C LYS A 232 -4.89 -7.59 3.63
N VAL A 233 -4.03 -7.54 2.60
CA VAL A 233 -2.81 -8.36 2.51
C VAL A 233 -1.52 -7.52 2.52
N GLY A 234 -1.62 -6.21 2.81
CA GLY A 234 -0.50 -5.25 2.86
C GLY A 234 0.13 -5.00 4.24
N ASP A 235 -0.53 -5.45 5.31
CA ASP A 235 -0.25 -4.98 6.69
C ASP A 235 1.19 -5.18 7.18
N LYS A 236 1.93 -6.15 6.63
CA LYS A 236 3.33 -6.44 6.98
C LYS A 236 4.37 -5.70 6.13
N ARG A 237 3.96 -4.99 5.07
CA ARG A 237 4.84 -4.40 4.05
C ARG A 237 4.93 -2.88 4.20
N ILE A 238 4.53 -2.07 3.20
CA ILE A 238 4.61 -0.60 3.29
C ILE A 238 3.86 -0.11 4.54
N ARG A 239 2.72 -0.74 4.88
CA ARG A 239 1.92 -0.44 6.08
C ARG A 239 2.68 -0.61 7.40
N ALA A 240 3.54 -1.62 7.52
CA ALA A 240 4.39 -1.82 8.70
C ALA A 240 5.64 -0.91 8.74
N GLY A 241 5.82 -0.06 7.72
CA GLY A 241 6.96 0.84 7.61
C GLY A 241 6.62 2.34 7.69
N VAL A 242 5.34 2.72 7.65
CA VAL A 242 4.91 4.11 7.85
C VAL A 242 4.62 4.41 9.33
N PRO A 243 4.83 5.65 9.81
CA PRO A 243 4.41 6.06 11.16
C PRO A 243 2.90 6.07 11.34
N ALA A 244 2.44 6.12 12.60
CA ALA A 244 1.03 6.36 12.92
C ALA A 244 0.53 7.68 12.31
N GLY A 245 -0.74 7.73 11.93
CA GLY A 245 -1.36 8.89 11.26
C GLY A 245 -1.13 8.96 9.75
N TRP A 246 -0.17 8.20 9.19
CA TRP A 246 -0.05 8.04 7.74
C TRP A 246 -1.17 7.16 7.19
N THR A 247 -1.63 7.46 5.99
CA THR A 247 -2.57 6.61 5.23
C THR A 247 -1.83 5.90 4.11
N VAL A 248 -2.13 4.62 3.87
CA VAL A 248 -1.54 3.81 2.78
C VAL A 248 -2.64 3.30 1.87
N GLY A 249 -2.41 3.35 0.56
CA GLY A 249 -3.18 2.60 -0.43
C GLY A 249 -2.22 1.88 -1.36
N ASP A 250 -2.29 0.54 -1.37
CA ASP A 250 -1.22 -0.33 -1.85
C ASP A 250 -1.77 -1.60 -2.51
N LYS A 251 -0.93 -2.22 -3.34
CA LYS A 251 -1.12 -3.58 -3.84
C LYS A 251 0.18 -4.37 -3.71
N THR A 252 0.10 -5.45 -2.94
CA THR A 252 1.17 -6.42 -2.77
C THR A 252 1.32 -7.40 -3.94
N GLY A 253 2.53 -7.90 -4.14
CA GLY A 253 2.84 -9.03 -5.02
C GLY A 253 3.72 -10.06 -4.32
N THR A 254 3.44 -11.35 -4.47
CA THR A 254 4.28 -12.43 -3.95
C THR A 254 4.36 -13.54 -5.00
N GLY A 255 5.52 -14.15 -5.18
CA GLY A 255 5.73 -15.24 -6.14
C GLY A 255 6.96 -16.07 -5.82
N ASP A 256 7.42 -16.85 -6.80
CA ASP A 256 8.57 -17.74 -6.66
C ASP A 256 9.87 -16.96 -6.43
N TYR A 257 10.96 -17.67 -6.11
CA TYR A 257 12.27 -17.06 -5.79
C TYR A 257 12.21 -16.07 -4.61
N GLY A 258 11.25 -16.28 -3.71
CA GLY A 258 10.96 -15.37 -2.59
C GLY A 258 10.60 -13.95 -3.02
N THR A 259 10.05 -13.79 -4.23
CA THR A 259 9.70 -12.48 -4.79
C THR A 259 8.64 -11.81 -3.91
N THR A 260 8.96 -10.62 -3.42
CA THR A 260 8.20 -9.89 -2.40
C THR A 260 8.11 -8.42 -2.83
N ASN A 261 6.90 -7.99 -3.17
CA ASN A 261 6.67 -6.69 -3.80
C ASN A 261 5.53 -5.93 -3.10
N ASP A 262 5.57 -4.60 -3.16
CA ASP A 262 4.48 -3.73 -2.74
C ASP A 262 4.55 -2.39 -3.47
N ALA A 263 3.42 -1.87 -3.95
CA ALA A 263 3.37 -0.63 -4.72
C ALA A 263 2.06 0.14 -4.52
N GLY A 264 2.12 1.47 -4.49
CA GLY A 264 0.96 2.32 -4.29
C GLY A 264 1.31 3.77 -3.98
N VAL A 265 0.49 4.40 -3.13
CA VAL A 265 0.70 5.76 -2.61
C VAL A 265 0.57 5.74 -1.09
N VAL A 266 1.50 6.43 -0.42
CA VAL A 266 1.41 6.78 1.00
C VAL A 266 1.11 8.27 1.13
N TRP A 267 0.27 8.63 2.09
CA TRP A 267 -0.07 10.02 2.42
C TRP A 267 0.39 10.32 3.85
N SER A 268 1.11 11.42 4.03
CA SER A 268 1.46 11.94 5.35
C SER A 268 0.21 12.44 6.12
N PRO A 269 0.29 12.74 7.42
CA PRO A 269 -0.83 13.31 8.18
C PRO A 269 -1.35 14.66 7.64
N SER A 270 -0.53 15.41 6.89
CA SER A 270 -0.94 16.64 6.19
C SER A 270 -1.54 16.37 4.79
N GLY A 271 -1.65 15.12 4.38
CA GLY A 271 -2.18 14.71 3.08
C GLY A 271 -1.19 14.76 1.93
N ALA A 272 0.10 15.05 2.18
CA ALA A 272 1.12 15.09 1.13
C ALA A 272 1.37 13.67 0.59
N PRO A 273 1.20 13.41 -0.73
CA PRO A 273 1.29 12.07 -1.27
C PRO A 273 2.67 11.74 -1.86
N VAL A 274 3.17 10.55 -1.52
CA VAL A 274 4.37 9.94 -2.09
C VAL A 274 3.97 8.66 -2.83
N ALA A 275 4.22 8.59 -4.13
CA ALA A 275 4.09 7.34 -4.87
C ALA A 275 5.31 6.45 -4.58
N LEU A 276 5.08 5.18 -4.25
CA LEU A 276 6.12 4.25 -3.82
C LEU A 276 5.95 2.91 -4.53
N ALA A 277 7.03 2.39 -5.08
CA ALA A 277 7.11 1.02 -5.59
C ALA A 277 8.37 0.33 -5.06
N VAL A 278 8.19 -0.84 -4.46
CA VAL A 278 9.23 -1.67 -3.85
C VAL A 278 9.14 -3.08 -4.42
N TYR A 279 10.25 -3.57 -4.97
CA TYR A 279 10.38 -4.89 -5.56
C TYR A 279 11.59 -5.60 -4.98
N TYR A 280 11.44 -6.83 -4.49
CA TYR A 280 12.54 -7.62 -3.94
C TYR A 280 12.48 -9.06 -4.45
N THR A 281 13.61 -9.60 -4.90
CA THR A 281 13.71 -10.99 -5.41
C THR A 281 15.03 -11.61 -4.98
N GLN A 282 15.06 -12.94 -4.83
CA GLN A 282 16.25 -13.68 -4.42
C GLN A 282 16.71 -14.64 -5.53
N ALA A 283 17.89 -15.25 -5.38
CA ALA A 283 18.49 -16.09 -6.42
C ALA A 283 18.06 -17.57 -6.36
N ARG A 284 17.54 -18.05 -5.22
CA ARG A 284 17.14 -19.44 -5.02
C ARG A 284 15.63 -19.61 -5.18
N ALA A 285 15.19 -20.64 -5.90
CA ALA A 285 13.77 -20.95 -6.08
C ALA A 285 13.03 -21.25 -4.75
N ASP A 286 13.71 -21.84 -3.77
CA ASP A 286 13.18 -22.15 -2.43
C ASP A 286 13.25 -20.98 -1.43
N ALA A 287 13.65 -19.79 -1.88
CA ALA A 287 13.72 -18.62 -1.02
C ALA A 287 12.33 -18.18 -0.53
N ARG A 288 12.26 -17.79 0.76
CA ARG A 288 11.01 -17.31 1.39
C ARG A 288 10.84 -15.80 1.13
N ALA A 289 9.58 -15.37 1.09
CA ALA A 289 9.24 -13.95 1.03
C ALA A 289 9.75 -13.17 2.26
N LYS A 290 10.06 -11.89 2.09
CA LYS A 290 10.66 -11.00 3.12
C LYS A 290 9.90 -9.68 3.26
N ASP A 291 8.73 -9.73 3.90
CA ASP A 291 7.88 -8.56 4.12
C ASP A 291 8.62 -7.44 4.91
N ASP A 292 9.54 -7.83 5.79
CA ASP A 292 10.40 -7.00 6.63
C ASP A 292 11.34 -6.08 5.85
N VAL A 293 11.82 -6.53 4.68
CA VAL A 293 12.62 -5.71 3.74
C VAL A 293 11.74 -4.58 3.21
N ILE A 294 10.50 -4.86 2.82
CA ILE A 294 9.56 -3.89 2.27
C ILE A 294 9.16 -2.84 3.32
N ALA A 295 8.87 -3.28 4.54
CA ALA A 295 8.63 -2.39 5.67
C ALA A 295 9.86 -1.52 6.00
N SER A 296 11.08 -2.04 5.80
CA SER A 296 12.32 -1.28 6.01
C SER A 296 12.55 -0.22 4.92
N VAL A 297 12.19 -0.50 3.66
CA VAL A 297 12.19 0.52 2.60
C VAL A 297 11.21 1.66 2.92
N ALA A 298 9.98 1.34 3.35
CA ALA A 298 9.00 2.36 3.70
C ALA A 298 9.48 3.25 4.87
N ARG A 299 10.14 2.69 5.91
CA ARG A 299 10.79 3.47 6.99
C ARG A 299 11.90 4.40 6.51
N ILE A 300 12.65 4.02 5.48
CA ILE A 300 13.70 4.86 4.88
C ILE A 300 13.07 5.99 4.05
N VAL A 301 12.02 5.68 3.29
CA VAL A 301 11.32 6.62 2.40
C VAL A 301 10.59 7.72 3.16
N VAL A 302 9.78 7.38 4.18
CA VAL A 302 9.05 8.40 4.96
C VAL A 302 10.00 9.40 5.63
N ARG A 303 11.07 8.90 6.26
CA ARG A 303 12.13 9.74 6.87
C ARG A 303 12.87 10.65 5.89
N ALA A 304 12.76 10.42 4.58
CA ALA A 304 13.37 11.25 3.55
C ALA A 304 12.44 12.32 2.97
N PHE A 305 11.13 12.25 3.24
CA PHE A 305 10.15 13.18 2.72
C PHE A 305 9.45 14.02 3.80
N GLY A 306 9.23 13.48 5.01
CA GLY A 306 8.63 14.18 6.16
C GLY A 306 7.44 13.43 6.73
#